data_AF-A0A2A2JJ85-F1
#
_entry.id   AF-A0A2A2JJ85-F1
#
_cell.length_a   1.000
_cell.length_b   1.000
_cell.length_c   1.000
_cell.angle_alpha   90.00
_cell.angle_beta   90.00
_cell.angle_gamma   90.00
#
_symmetry.space_group_name_H-M   'P 1'
#
loop_
_entity.id
_entity.type
_entity.pdbx_description
1 polymer ?
#
loop_
_entity_poly.entity_id
_entity_poly.type
_entity_poly.pdbx_seq_one_letter_code
_entity_poly.pdbx_strand_id
1 'polypeptide(L)'
;MVLDHCLSLPTTSSFDINGYARLRERIHRRRHKHRHVPNEAANDLFENFVHDMQTRRHAAKESKRESNEDLCKSERTSVELNTDAEEFDPPFIVHIRCKDNRHSTREQVHVSRRIIGTNHWYPHTLMDVPLGCDCMWPVDKYGHQEL
;
A
#
# COMPACT_ATOMS: atom_id res chain seq x y z
N MET A 1 -44.95 -28.34 37.10
CA MET A 1 -44.08 -28.71 35.96
C MET A 1 -42.79 -27.92 36.17
N VAL A 2 -41.87 -28.53 36.92
CA VAL A 2 -40.68 -29.25 36.41
C VAL A 2 -39.63 -28.20 36.04
N LEU A 3 -38.71 -27.86 36.95
CA LEU A 3 -37.39 -28.52 37.18
C LEU A 3 -36.53 -28.44 35.91
N ASP A 4 -35.24 -28.15 35.90
CA ASP A 4 -34.27 -27.69 36.89
C ASP A 4 -32.92 -27.67 36.13
N HIS A 5 -31.91 -27.09 36.76
CA HIS A 5 -30.52 -27.58 36.66
C HIS A 5 -29.81 -27.49 35.30
N CYS A 6 -29.00 -26.44 35.15
CA CYS A 6 -27.66 -26.60 34.59
C CYS A 6 -26.78 -27.35 35.62
N LEU A 7 -26.91 -28.68 35.67
CA LEU A 7 -25.94 -29.57 36.30
C LEU A 7 -25.19 -30.36 35.21
N SER A 8 -23.88 -30.12 35.16
CA SER A 8 -22.79 -31.10 35.04
C SER A 8 -22.95 -32.34 34.15
N LEU A 9 -21.93 -32.59 33.30
CA LEU A 9 -21.02 -33.76 33.28
C LEU A 9 -20.27 -33.83 31.91
N PRO A 10 -19.12 -34.52 31.76
CA PRO A 10 -18.30 -35.21 32.76
C PRO A 10 -16.80 -34.84 32.73
N THR A 11 -16.18 -35.05 33.89
CA THR A 11 -14.74 -35.29 34.10
C THR A 11 -14.28 -36.64 33.54
N THR A 12 -12.96 -36.81 33.47
CA THR A 12 -12.14 -37.97 33.04
C THR A 12 -11.84 -37.98 31.54
N SER A 13 -10.59 -38.08 31.08
CA SER A 13 -9.46 -38.83 31.61
C SER A 13 -8.12 -38.15 31.29
N SER A 14 -7.18 -38.30 32.23
CA SER A 14 -5.73 -38.19 32.05
C SER A 14 -5.24 -38.47 30.62
N PHE A 15 -4.64 -37.47 29.98
CA PHE A 15 -3.71 -37.71 28.88
C PHE A 15 -2.38 -37.03 29.23
N ASP A 16 -1.32 -37.82 29.25
CA ASP A 16 -0.05 -37.56 29.91
C ASP A 16 0.69 -36.32 29.39
N ILE A 17 0.70 -35.27 30.22
CA ILE A 17 1.57 -34.07 30.08
C ILE A 17 3.06 -34.46 29.97
N ASN A 18 3.43 -35.64 30.51
CA ASN A 18 4.79 -36.17 30.45
C ASN A 18 5.22 -36.70 29.08
N GLY A 19 4.28 -37.12 28.22
CA GLY A 19 4.59 -37.66 26.89
C GLY A 19 5.03 -36.57 25.92
N TYR A 20 4.32 -35.45 25.92
CA TYR A 20 4.64 -34.29 25.08
C TYR A 20 5.97 -33.64 25.48
N ALA A 21 6.25 -33.52 26.77
CA ALA A 21 7.53 -32.99 27.26
C ALA A 21 8.71 -33.87 26.79
N ARG A 22 8.60 -35.20 26.94
CA ARG A 22 9.62 -36.16 26.48
C ARG A 22 9.80 -36.18 24.97
N LEU A 23 8.71 -36.04 24.21
CA LEU A 23 8.76 -35.93 22.74
C LEU A 23 9.46 -34.63 22.31
N ARG A 24 9.13 -33.51 22.95
CA ARG A 24 9.74 -32.20 22.70
C ARG A 24 11.23 -32.20 23.00
N GLU A 25 11.63 -32.84 24.10
CA GLU A 25 13.04 -32.99 24.50
C GLU A 25 13.81 -33.95 23.57
N ARG A 26 13.15 -35.00 23.06
CA ARG A 26 13.73 -35.93 22.07
C ARG A 26 13.92 -35.25 20.71
N ILE A 27 12.99 -34.40 20.29
CA ILE A 27 13.11 -33.58 19.07
C ILE A 27 14.23 -32.53 19.23
N HIS A 28 14.34 -31.88 20.40
CA HIS A 28 15.45 -30.97 20.70
C HIS A 28 16.80 -31.66 20.65
N ARG A 29 16.95 -32.82 21.30
CA ARG A 29 18.19 -33.60 21.29
C ARG A 29 18.56 -34.11 19.89
N ARG A 30 17.58 -34.49 19.07
CA ARG A 30 17.83 -34.89 17.66
C ARG A 30 18.31 -33.73 16.79
N ARG A 31 17.83 -32.50 17.02
CA ARG A 31 18.32 -31.31 16.31
C ARG A 31 19.79 -31.00 16.62
N HIS A 32 20.27 -31.30 17.82
CA HIS A 32 21.68 -31.07 18.19
C HIS A 32 22.66 -32.17 17.75
N LYS A 33 22.18 -33.38 17.39
CA LYS A 33 23.07 -34.50 17.05
C LYS A 33 23.55 -34.52 15.58
N HIS A 34 23.02 -33.62 14.74
CA HIS A 34 23.45 -33.44 13.35
C HIS A 34 24.03 -32.05 13.09
N ARG A 35 24.73 -31.45 14.07
CA ARG A 35 25.66 -30.37 13.78
C ARG A 35 26.90 -30.98 13.15
N HIS A 36 26.81 -31.28 11.85
CA HIS A 36 27.97 -31.34 10.97
C HIS A 36 28.78 -30.07 11.28
N VAL A 37 30.06 -30.18 11.62
CA VAL A 37 30.92 -29.01 11.81
C VAL A 37 30.92 -28.28 10.48
N PRO A 38 30.23 -27.12 10.34
CA PRO A 38 30.32 -26.35 9.13
C PRO A 38 31.63 -25.59 9.23
N ASN A 39 32.35 -25.48 8.12
CA ASN A 39 33.49 -24.60 8.06
C ASN A 39 32.95 -23.17 8.36
N GLU A 40 33.24 -22.59 9.53
CA GLU A 40 32.69 -21.28 9.94
C GLU A 40 32.96 -20.22 8.87
N ALA A 41 34.13 -20.29 8.25
CA ALA A 41 34.51 -19.47 7.10
C ALA A 41 33.57 -19.62 5.89
N ALA A 42 33.02 -20.82 5.63
CA ALA A 42 32.10 -21.03 4.51
C ALA A 42 30.68 -20.53 4.80
N ASN A 43 30.24 -20.59 6.06
CA ASN A 43 28.97 -20.00 6.48
C ASN A 43 29.03 -18.47 6.47
N ASP A 44 30.11 -17.88 6.96
CA ASP A 44 30.30 -16.43 6.92
C ASP A 44 30.35 -15.91 5.48
N LEU A 45 31.00 -16.65 4.58
CA LEU A 45 31.05 -16.31 3.15
C LEU A 45 29.67 -16.41 2.49
N PHE A 46 28.87 -17.41 2.88
CA PHE A 46 27.51 -17.58 2.39
C PHE A 46 26.57 -16.49 2.92
N GLU A 47 26.62 -16.16 4.21
CA GLU A 47 25.82 -15.08 4.79
C GLU A 47 26.20 -13.72 4.19
N ASN A 48 27.49 -13.45 3.97
CA ASN A 48 27.94 -12.24 3.27
C ASN A 48 27.45 -12.18 1.81
N PHE A 49 27.40 -13.32 1.12
CA PHE A 49 26.88 -13.40 -0.23
C PHE A 49 25.36 -13.16 -0.27
N VAL A 50 24.61 -13.75 0.66
CA VAL A 50 23.16 -13.53 0.80
C VAL A 50 22.89 -12.07 1.15
N HIS A 51 23.66 -11.50 2.08
CA HIS A 51 23.58 -10.10 2.45
C HIS A 51 23.86 -9.20 1.24
N ASP A 52 24.98 -9.38 0.51
CA ASP A 52 25.29 -8.59 -0.70
C ASP A 52 24.20 -8.69 -1.77
N MET A 53 23.64 -9.89 -1.99
CA MET A 53 22.48 -10.07 -2.88
C MET A 53 21.26 -9.29 -2.40
N GLN A 54 21.00 -9.23 -1.09
CA GLN A 54 19.93 -8.43 -0.52
C GLN A 54 20.22 -6.93 -0.65
N THR A 55 21.42 -6.45 -0.33
CA THR A 55 21.80 -5.04 -0.48
C THR A 55 21.68 -4.58 -1.93
N ARG A 56 22.11 -5.39 -2.89
CA ARG A 56 21.95 -5.10 -4.32
C ARG A 56 20.48 -5.06 -4.75
N ARG A 57 19.64 -5.94 -4.20
CA ARG A 57 18.20 -5.91 -4.43
C ARG A 57 17.57 -4.64 -3.85
N HIS A 58 17.93 -4.25 -2.64
CA HIS A 58 17.45 -3.01 -2.01
C HIS A 58 17.90 -1.77 -2.80
N ALA A 59 19.17 -1.70 -3.20
CA ALA A 59 19.68 -0.61 -4.04
C ALA A 59 18.99 -0.56 -5.42
N ALA A 60 18.70 -1.72 -6.04
CA ALA A 60 17.97 -1.77 -7.29
C ALA A 60 16.49 -1.36 -7.13
N LYS A 61 15.87 -1.62 -5.96
CA LYS A 61 14.52 -1.15 -5.63
C LYS A 61 14.49 0.35 -5.40
N GLU A 62 15.46 0.89 -4.65
CA GLU A 62 15.62 2.32 -4.44
C GLU A 62 15.84 3.05 -5.77
N SER A 63 16.74 2.57 -6.62
CA SER A 63 16.99 3.15 -7.95
C SER A 63 15.74 3.14 -8.85
N LYS A 64 14.93 2.06 -8.81
CA LYS A 64 13.65 2.01 -9.55
C LYS A 64 12.60 2.96 -8.98
N ARG A 65 12.57 3.13 -7.66
CA ARG A 65 11.66 4.07 -6.98
C ARG A 65 12.01 5.52 -7.34
N GLU A 66 13.29 5.89 -7.30
CA GLU A 66 13.78 7.22 -7.70
C GLU A 66 13.47 7.53 -9.17
N SER A 67 13.63 6.56 -10.07
CA SER A 67 13.29 6.73 -11.49
C SER A 67 11.81 6.95 -11.75
N ASN A 68 10.92 6.41 -10.91
CA ASN A 68 9.47 6.50 -11.11
C ASN A 68 8.88 7.77 -10.48
N GLU A 69 9.54 8.33 -9.46
CA GLU A 69 9.15 9.62 -8.87
C GLU A 69 9.14 10.73 -9.92
N ASP A 70 10.13 10.75 -10.82
CA ASP A 70 10.19 11.68 -11.95
C ASP A 70 9.01 11.57 -12.93
N LEU A 71 8.44 10.36 -13.10
CA LEU A 71 7.26 10.14 -13.93
C LEU A 71 5.96 10.59 -13.23
N CYS A 72 5.96 10.57 -11.90
CA CYS A 72 4.87 11.06 -11.07
C CYS A 72 4.92 12.56 -10.77
N LYS A 73 5.98 13.27 -11.19
CA LYS A 73 6.09 14.71 -10.95
C LYS A 73 4.95 15.45 -11.65
N SER A 74 4.18 16.19 -10.86
CA SER A 74 3.05 17.00 -11.31
C SER A 74 3.15 18.43 -10.78
N GLU A 75 2.80 19.40 -11.62
CA GLU A 75 2.61 20.80 -11.24
C GLU A 75 1.13 21.07 -10.99
N ARG A 76 0.83 21.85 -9.94
CA ARG A 76 -0.55 22.26 -9.61
C ARG A 76 -0.70 23.76 -9.80
N THR A 77 -1.73 24.16 -10.54
CA THR A 77 -2.04 25.56 -10.79
C THR A 77 -3.50 25.82 -10.45
N SER A 78 -3.78 26.75 -9.54
CA SER A 78 -5.13 27.24 -9.30
C SER A 78 -5.55 28.17 -10.43
N VAL A 79 -6.73 27.91 -11.00
CA VAL A 79 -7.33 28.72 -12.07
C VAL A 79 -8.60 29.34 -11.51
N GLU A 80 -8.59 30.67 -11.40
CA GLU A 80 -9.77 31.44 -11.03
C GLU A 80 -10.82 31.36 -12.15
N LEU A 81 -12.05 31.08 -11.77
CA LEU A 81 -13.20 30.97 -12.68
C LEU A 81 -14.06 32.23 -12.67
N ASN A 82 -14.08 32.96 -11.56
CA ASN A 82 -14.85 34.19 -11.44
C ASN A 82 -14.38 35.24 -12.46
N THR A 83 -15.35 35.89 -13.10
CA THR A 83 -15.12 36.98 -14.06
C THR A 83 -15.90 38.22 -13.60
N ASP A 84 -15.79 39.34 -14.32
CA ASP A 84 -16.56 40.55 -14.03
C ASP A 84 -18.07 40.39 -14.27
N ALA A 85 -18.50 39.33 -14.96
CA ALA A 85 -19.89 39.09 -15.33
C ALA A 85 -20.50 37.87 -14.64
N GLU A 86 -19.70 36.83 -14.38
CA GLU A 86 -20.14 35.53 -13.87
C GLU A 86 -19.35 35.14 -12.62
N GLU A 87 -20.08 34.58 -11.65
CA GLU A 87 -19.54 34.01 -10.42
C GLU A 87 -19.76 32.50 -10.40
N PHE A 88 -18.73 31.78 -9.96
CA PHE A 88 -18.68 30.33 -9.88
C PHE A 88 -18.51 29.88 -8.43
N ASP A 89 -19.07 28.71 -8.12
CA ASP A 89 -18.87 28.01 -6.86
C ASP A 89 -18.50 26.53 -7.15
N PRO A 90 -17.26 26.10 -6.86
CA PRO A 90 -16.17 26.89 -6.27
C PRO A 90 -15.64 27.99 -7.21
N PRO A 91 -15.03 29.08 -6.67
CA PRO A 91 -14.56 30.22 -7.46
C PRO A 91 -13.27 29.94 -8.26
N PHE A 92 -12.58 28.85 -7.95
CA PHE A 92 -11.40 28.38 -8.66
C PHE A 92 -11.41 26.84 -8.76
N ILE A 93 -10.63 26.32 -9.69
CA ILE A 93 -10.32 24.89 -9.79
C ILE A 93 -8.80 24.69 -9.81
N VAL A 94 -8.36 23.46 -9.53
CA VAL A 94 -6.94 23.10 -9.57
C VAL A 94 -6.67 22.30 -10.84
N HIS A 95 -5.81 22.83 -11.69
CA HIS A 95 -5.25 22.11 -12.82
C HIS A 95 -4.00 21.35 -12.38
N ILE A 96 -3.95 20.05 -12.67
CA ILE A 96 -2.78 19.19 -12.45
C ILE A 96 -2.11 18.91 -13.79
N ARG A 97 -0.90 19.42 -13.99
CA ARG A 97 -0.09 19.18 -15.17
C ARG A 97 0.99 18.16 -14.86
N CYS A 98 1.01 17.06 -15.61
CA CYS A 98 2.04 16.04 -15.50
C CYS A 98 3.30 16.49 -16.23
N LYS A 99 4.48 16.09 -15.71
CA LYS A 99 5.74 16.27 -16.44
C LYS A 99 5.72 15.50 -17.78
N ASP A 100 5.10 14.32 -17.80
CA ASP A 100 4.80 13.57 -19.02
C ASP A 100 3.30 13.62 -19.33
N ASN A 101 2.96 14.19 -20.49
CA ASN A 101 1.58 14.33 -20.95
C ASN A 101 0.91 12.99 -21.30
N ARG A 102 1.66 11.89 -21.46
CA ARG A 102 1.12 10.57 -21.81
C ARG A 102 0.26 9.95 -20.73
N HIS A 103 0.46 10.35 -19.48
CA HIS A 103 -0.28 9.85 -18.32
C HIS A 103 -1.26 10.90 -17.75
N SER A 104 -1.55 11.98 -18.48
CA SER A 104 -2.46 13.02 -17.99
C SER A 104 -3.91 12.57 -18.07
N THR A 105 -4.60 12.60 -16.93
CA THR A 105 -6.04 12.36 -16.86
C THR A 105 -6.81 13.68 -16.98
N ARG A 106 -7.85 13.66 -17.81
CA ARG A 106 -8.76 14.77 -18.04
C ARG A 106 -10.17 14.31 -17.77
N GLU A 107 -10.91 15.12 -17.03
CA GLU A 107 -12.28 14.80 -16.64
C GLU A 107 -13.17 16.03 -16.75
N GLN A 108 -14.48 15.78 -16.67
CA GLN A 108 -15.48 16.83 -16.55
C GLN A 108 -15.69 17.18 -15.08
N VAL A 109 -15.77 18.48 -14.78
CA VAL A 109 -15.99 18.98 -13.42
C VAL A 109 -17.31 19.73 -13.38
N HIS A 110 -18.15 19.42 -12.40
CA HIS A 110 -19.40 20.12 -12.17
C HIS A 110 -19.18 21.28 -11.20
N VAL A 111 -19.61 22.47 -11.60
CA VAL A 111 -19.55 23.70 -10.81
C VAL A 111 -20.91 24.40 -10.85
N SER A 112 -21.18 25.24 -9.88
CA SER A 112 -22.34 26.13 -9.92
C SER A 112 -21.92 27.47 -10.53
N ARG A 113 -22.79 28.07 -11.34
CA ARG A 113 -22.55 29.37 -11.98
C ARG A 113 -23.74 30.30 -11.80
N ARG A 114 -23.50 31.59 -11.58
CA ARG A 114 -24.52 32.64 -11.61
C ARG A 114 -24.01 33.90 -12.32
N ILE A 115 -24.93 34.72 -12.81
CA ILE A 115 -24.60 36.08 -13.26
C ILE A 115 -24.49 36.97 -12.01
N ILE A 116 -23.49 37.84 -11.97
CA ILE A 116 -23.28 38.75 -10.82
C ILE A 116 -24.53 39.61 -10.58
N GLY A 117 -24.94 39.71 -9.31
CA GLY A 117 -26.15 40.43 -8.89
C GLY A 117 -27.44 39.62 -9.01
N THR A 118 -27.38 38.38 -9.50
CA THR A 118 -28.52 37.45 -9.46
C THR A 118 -28.44 36.49 -8.28
N ASN A 119 -29.60 36.07 -7.77
CA ASN A 119 -29.68 35.11 -6.66
C ASN A 119 -29.84 33.64 -7.12
N HIS A 120 -29.76 33.39 -8.43
CA HIS A 120 -30.03 32.07 -9.01
C HIS A 120 -28.74 31.41 -9.48
N TRP A 121 -28.45 30.23 -8.94
CA TRP A 121 -27.34 29.38 -9.36
C TRP A 121 -27.80 28.35 -10.37
N TYR A 122 -26.97 28.08 -11.36
CA TYR A 122 -27.21 27.12 -12.42
C TYR A 122 -26.09 26.08 -12.46
N PRO A 123 -26.40 24.79 -12.71
CA PRO A 123 -25.38 23.78 -12.90
C PRO A 123 -24.59 24.07 -14.18
N HIS A 124 -23.28 23.96 -14.09
CA HIS A 124 -22.36 24.14 -15.19
C HIS A 124 -21.30 23.02 -15.19
N THR A 125 -20.86 22.62 -16.38
CA THR A 125 -19.85 21.56 -16.53
C THR A 125 -18.66 22.12 -17.29
N LEU A 126 -17.51 22.09 -16.63
CA LEU A 126 -16.22 22.36 -17.24
C LEU A 126 -15.72 21.08 -17.87
N MET A 127 -15.35 21.16 -19.16
CA MET A 127 -14.85 20.02 -19.93
C MET A 127 -13.33 20.02 -19.97
N ASP A 128 -12.74 18.84 -20.18
CA ASP A 128 -11.30 18.65 -20.40
C ASP A 128 -10.39 19.21 -19.30
N VAL A 129 -10.84 19.18 -18.05
CA VAL A 129 -10.08 19.70 -16.90
C VAL A 129 -8.97 18.69 -16.56
N PRO A 130 -7.68 19.12 -16.54
CA PRO A 130 -6.59 18.22 -16.20
C PRO A 130 -6.56 17.99 -14.68
N LEU A 131 -6.98 16.81 -14.23
CA LEU A 131 -7.17 16.50 -12.80
C LEU A 131 -6.11 15.57 -12.22
N GLY A 132 -5.25 14.96 -13.02
CA GLY A 132 -4.27 14.03 -12.47
C GLY A 132 -3.26 13.46 -13.45
N CYS A 133 -2.40 12.63 -12.89
CA CYS A 133 -1.38 11.86 -13.58
C CYS A 133 -1.50 10.39 -13.17
N ASP A 134 -1.75 9.50 -14.13
CA ASP A 134 -1.77 8.05 -13.94
C ASP A 134 -0.36 7.49 -14.00
N CYS A 135 0.47 7.79 -12.99
CA CYS A 135 1.77 7.15 -12.87
C CYS A 135 1.65 5.86 -12.05
N MET A 136 1.91 4.70 -12.68
CA MET A 136 1.94 3.42 -11.97
C MET A 136 3.30 3.22 -11.30
N TRP A 137 3.31 2.84 -10.03
CA TRP A 137 4.51 2.24 -9.42
C TRP A 137 4.72 0.83 -9.99
N PRO A 138 5.96 0.43 -10.32
CA PRO A 138 6.20 -0.92 -10.81
C PRO A 138 5.75 -1.94 -9.76
N VAL A 139 4.75 -2.74 -10.11
CA VAL A 139 4.29 -3.89 -9.32
C VAL A 139 5.15 -5.10 -9.62
N ASP A 140 5.36 -5.96 -8.63
CA ASP A 140 6.03 -7.24 -8.87
C ASP A 140 5.14 -8.18 -9.71
N LYS A 141 5.69 -9.33 -10.12
CA LYS A 141 4.96 -10.36 -10.89
C LYS A 141 3.72 -10.92 -10.18
N TYR A 142 3.52 -10.61 -8.90
CA TYR A 142 2.38 -11.02 -8.09
C TYR A 142 1.45 -9.85 -7.75
N GLY A 143 1.65 -8.68 -8.36
CA GLY A 143 0.81 -7.50 -8.15
C GLY A 143 1.00 -6.81 -6.79
N HIS A 144 2.05 -7.16 -6.05
CA HIS A 144 2.34 -6.50 -4.77
C HIS A 144 3.05 -5.19 -5.04
N GLN A 145 2.56 -4.12 -4.42
CA GLN A 145 3.27 -2.86 -4.34
C GLN A 145 4.31 -3.02 -3.22
N GLU A 146 5.59 -2.93 -3.58
CA GLU A 146 6.66 -3.03 -2.59
C GLU A 146 6.62 -1.79 -1.69
N LEU A 147 6.04 -1.93 -0.49
CA LEU A 147 5.99 -0.91 0.56
C LEU A 147 7.32 -0.85 1.34
#